data_AF-A0A0F9HDB8-F1
#
_entry.id   AF-A0A0F9HDB8-F1
#
_cell.length_a   1.000
_cell.length_b   1.000
_cell.length_c   1.000
_cell.angle_alpha   90.00
_cell.angle_beta   90.00
_cell.angle_gamma   90.00
#
_symmetry.space_group_name_H-M   'P 1'
#
loop_
_entity.id
_entity.type
_entity.pdbx_description
1 polymer ?
#
loop_
_entity_poly.entity_id
_entity_poly.type
_entity_poly.pdbx_seq_one_letter_code
_entity_poly.pdbx_strand_id
1 'polypeptide(L)'
;MNNFPDRKGDIYFKLMGIKELKELGDTYSEDQIKQLAIELKWKGTGTSNDPLIIDNRELPQRIMISNSSMFINIMNCQFVNIIVDTCQNITFDKCSFEILGILGSSNILVNQSSISLLGIGQSSNNHFNECTITEGFNLNNKSNVFAGCVFNKKSRRIFQKDFNLKLFQEISGWFNLPKVIKQLPYAIIAYAIIFVVFFLLSGLNSILLIHWIAFIGLLLGLIAVYLFLARNAKTK
;
A
#
# COMPACT_ATOMS: atom_id res chain seq x y z
N MET A 1 -2.17 9.14 20.83
CA MET A 1 -1.32 9.41 19.65
C MET A 1 -0.46 8.18 19.41
N ASN A 2 -0.89 7.30 18.50
CA ASN A 2 -0.14 6.10 18.15
C ASN A 2 0.56 6.34 16.80
N ASN A 3 1.88 6.49 16.83
CA ASN A 3 2.73 6.54 15.63
C ASN A 3 2.78 5.14 15.01
N PHE A 4 1.98 4.91 13.98
CA PHE A 4 2.15 3.74 13.11
C PHE A 4 3.33 3.96 12.15
N PRO A 5 4.13 2.92 11.83
CA PRO A 5 5.31 3.06 10.99
C PRO A 5 4.96 3.13 9.49
N ASP A 6 5.04 4.35 8.97
CA ASP A 6 4.75 4.91 7.64
C ASP A 6 5.54 4.34 6.43
N ARG A 7 6.16 3.15 6.50
CA ARG A 7 7.12 2.71 5.46
C ARG A 7 6.56 1.82 4.35
N LYS A 8 5.37 1.25 4.51
CA LYS A 8 4.79 0.33 3.50
C LYS A 8 3.96 1.06 2.44
N GLY A 9 3.25 2.13 2.79
CA GLY A 9 2.52 2.96 1.82
C GLY A 9 3.47 3.58 0.78
N ASP A 10 4.59 4.15 1.26
CA ASP A 10 5.60 4.83 0.44
C ASP A 10 6.12 4.00 -0.73
N ILE A 11 6.32 2.69 -0.57
CA ILE A 11 6.82 1.83 -1.65
C ILE A 11 5.75 1.61 -2.72
N TYR A 12 4.48 1.44 -2.33
CA TYR A 12 3.39 1.26 -3.29
C TYR A 12 3.22 2.52 -4.14
N PHE A 13 3.20 3.70 -3.53
CA PHE A 13 3.07 4.98 -4.23
C PHE A 13 4.27 5.31 -5.13
N LYS A 14 5.48 4.95 -4.69
CA LYS A 14 6.69 5.10 -5.50
C LYS A 14 6.73 4.14 -6.69
N LEU A 15 6.13 2.94 -6.56
CA LEU A 15 5.93 1.99 -7.67
C LEU A 15 4.86 2.45 -8.67
N MET A 16 3.89 3.27 -8.23
CA MET A 16 2.94 3.91 -9.14
C MET A 16 3.57 5.01 -10.00
N GLY A 17 4.83 5.40 -9.75
CA GLY A 17 5.46 6.56 -10.40
C GLY A 17 4.91 7.91 -9.94
N ILE A 18 3.99 7.91 -8.97
CA ILE A 18 3.28 9.10 -8.54
C ILE A 18 4.04 9.75 -7.37
N LYS A 19 5.12 10.45 -7.70
CA LYS A 19 5.78 11.40 -6.78
C LYS A 19 4.82 12.49 -6.26
N GLU A 20 3.68 12.65 -6.94
CA GLU A 20 2.67 13.69 -6.76
C GLU A 20 1.61 13.39 -5.69
N LEU A 21 1.60 12.18 -5.10
CA LEU A 21 0.69 11.88 -3.98
C LEU A 21 1.09 12.54 -2.66
N LYS A 22 2.23 13.23 -2.60
CA LYS A 22 2.52 14.15 -1.49
C LYS A 22 1.60 15.37 -1.46
N GLU A 23 0.87 15.63 -2.54
CA GLU A 23 -0.25 16.58 -2.59
C GLU A 23 -1.60 15.84 -2.54
N LEU A 24 -1.66 14.74 -1.79
CA LEU A 24 -2.93 14.20 -1.33
C LEU A 24 -3.63 15.35 -0.60
N GLY A 25 -4.82 15.71 -1.07
CA GLY A 25 -5.62 16.74 -0.44
C GLY A 25 -6.06 16.30 0.95
N ASP A 26 -7.11 16.92 1.46
CA ASP A 26 -7.52 16.69 2.85
C ASP A 26 -7.78 15.21 3.13
N THR A 27 -7.23 14.73 4.25
CA THR A 27 -7.44 13.38 4.75
C THR A 27 -8.56 13.42 5.78
N TYR A 28 -9.56 12.56 5.58
CA TYR A 28 -10.74 12.45 6.42
C TYR A 28 -10.78 11.08 7.09
N SER A 29 -10.75 11.08 8.42
CA SER A 29 -11.11 9.94 9.26
C SER A 29 -12.63 9.77 9.34
N GLU A 30 -13.07 8.64 9.91
CA GLU A 30 -14.49 8.39 10.13
C GLU A 30 -15.18 9.51 10.94
N ASP A 31 -14.54 10.02 12.00
CA ASP A 31 -15.12 11.09 12.84
C ASP A 31 -15.20 12.42 12.09
N GLN A 32 -14.22 12.73 11.24
CA GLN A 32 -14.25 13.93 10.40
C GLN A 32 -15.36 13.83 9.34
N ILE A 33 -15.59 12.63 8.77
CA ILE A 33 -16.70 12.38 7.85
C ILE A 33 -18.04 12.58 8.56
N LYS A 34 -18.20 12.08 9.79
CA LYS A 34 -19.42 12.31 10.59
C LYS A 34 -19.64 13.79 10.89
N GLN A 35 -18.58 14.52 11.22
CA GLN A 35 -18.67 15.96 11.46
C GLN A 35 -19.10 16.71 10.19
N LEU A 36 -18.46 16.44 9.05
CA LEU A 36 -18.85 17.00 7.77
C LEU A 36 -20.29 16.66 7.39
N ALA A 37 -20.73 15.42 7.65
CA ALA A 37 -22.10 15.01 7.40
C ALA A 37 -23.12 15.87 8.15
N ILE A 38 -22.82 16.26 9.40
CA ILE A 38 -23.67 17.13 10.20
C ILE A 38 -23.64 18.57 9.66
N GLU A 39 -22.43 19.09 9.40
CA GLU A 39 -22.22 20.46 8.93
C GLU A 39 -22.87 20.72 7.56
N LEU A 40 -22.69 19.78 6.63
CA LEU A 40 -23.21 19.83 5.26
C LEU A 40 -24.61 19.19 5.13
N LYS A 41 -25.19 18.73 6.25
CA LYS A 41 -26.53 18.12 6.30
C LYS A 41 -26.71 16.98 5.31
N TRP A 42 -25.72 16.11 5.19
CA TRP A 42 -25.81 14.89 4.38
C TRP A 42 -26.92 13.97 4.91
N LYS A 43 -27.46 13.14 4.01
CA LYS A 43 -28.54 12.21 4.36
C LYS A 43 -27.96 10.90 4.89
N GLY A 44 -28.70 10.27 5.80
CA GLY A 44 -28.38 8.96 6.34
C GLY A 44 -27.42 9.00 7.52
N THR A 45 -27.28 7.86 8.20
CA THR A 45 -26.54 7.71 9.47
C THR A 45 -25.22 6.96 9.31
N GLY A 46 -24.94 6.43 8.12
CA GLY A 46 -23.74 5.65 7.83
C GLY A 46 -23.84 4.19 8.26
N THR A 47 -25.05 3.67 8.47
CA THR A 47 -25.31 2.27 8.80
C THR A 47 -25.72 1.47 7.55
N SER A 48 -25.71 0.14 7.64
CA SER A 48 -26.06 -0.72 6.48
C SER A 48 -27.46 -0.48 5.92
N ASN A 49 -28.41 -0.13 6.80
CA ASN A 49 -29.80 0.10 6.45
C ASN A 49 -30.07 1.55 6.06
N ASP A 50 -29.14 2.44 6.42
CA ASP A 50 -29.25 3.88 6.22
C ASP A 50 -27.85 4.47 5.95
N PRO A 51 -27.30 4.20 4.75
CA PRO A 51 -25.96 4.63 4.38
C PRO A 51 -25.90 6.15 4.27
N LEU A 52 -24.72 6.71 4.54
CA LEU A 52 -24.45 8.13 4.38
C LEU A 52 -24.39 8.47 2.89
N ILE A 53 -25.29 9.35 2.42
CA ILE A 53 -25.40 9.73 1.02
C ILE A 53 -24.66 11.05 0.78
N ILE A 54 -23.70 11.01 -0.14
CA ILE A 54 -22.92 12.16 -0.59
C ILE A 54 -23.21 12.35 -2.09
N ASP A 55 -24.06 13.32 -2.42
CA ASP A 55 -24.52 13.59 -3.79
C ASP A 55 -24.04 14.95 -4.35
N ASN A 56 -23.14 15.63 -3.62
CA ASN A 56 -22.78 17.02 -3.88
C ASN A 56 -21.29 17.23 -4.17
N ARG A 57 -20.98 18.27 -4.95
CA ARG A 57 -19.62 18.72 -5.34
C ARG A 57 -18.87 19.44 -4.22
N GLU A 58 -19.36 19.37 -2.99
CA GLU A 58 -18.79 20.06 -1.82
C GLU A 58 -17.57 19.35 -1.25
N LEU A 59 -17.37 18.06 -1.58
CA LEU A 59 -16.10 17.42 -1.28
C LEU A 59 -14.99 18.04 -2.14
N PRO A 60 -13.79 18.27 -1.56
CA PRO A 60 -12.64 18.65 -2.36
C PRO A 60 -12.41 17.67 -3.50
N GLN A 61 -11.89 18.16 -4.63
CA GLN A 61 -11.59 17.29 -5.77
C GLN A 61 -10.44 16.30 -5.50
N ARG A 62 -9.66 16.55 -4.44
CA ARG A 62 -8.54 15.72 -3.99
C ARG A 62 -8.77 15.34 -2.54
N ILE A 63 -9.10 14.08 -2.26
CA ILE A 63 -9.38 13.62 -0.89
C ILE A 63 -8.78 12.24 -0.63
N MET A 64 -8.51 11.98 0.65
CA MET A 64 -8.23 10.65 1.16
C MET A 64 -9.23 10.32 2.26
N ILE A 65 -9.99 9.24 2.11
CA ILE A 65 -10.81 8.68 3.17
C ILE A 65 -10.02 7.53 3.78
N SER A 66 -9.81 7.57 5.09
CA SER A 66 -9.00 6.56 5.78
C SER A 66 -9.69 5.98 6.99
N ASN A 67 -9.45 4.69 7.25
CA ASN A 67 -9.88 3.98 8.46
C ASN A 67 -11.39 4.14 8.76
N SER A 68 -12.22 4.06 7.73
CA SER A 68 -13.68 4.17 7.86
C SER A 68 -14.36 2.83 7.63
N SER A 69 -15.26 2.48 8.54
CA SER A 69 -16.11 1.30 8.45
C SER A 69 -17.56 1.60 8.07
N MET A 70 -17.89 2.89 7.93
CA MET A 70 -19.23 3.39 7.63
C MET A 70 -19.73 2.93 6.26
N PHE A 71 -21.04 2.77 6.16
CA PHE A 71 -21.70 2.59 4.87
C PHE A 71 -21.86 3.95 4.22
N ILE A 72 -21.05 4.23 3.20
CA ILE A 72 -21.03 5.53 2.50
C ILE A 72 -21.41 5.29 1.03
N ASN A 73 -22.31 6.11 0.49
CA ASN A 73 -22.68 6.11 -0.92
C ASN A 73 -22.38 7.48 -1.54
N ILE A 74 -21.35 7.53 -2.37
CA ILE A 74 -20.91 8.73 -3.08
C ILE A 74 -21.42 8.63 -4.51
N MET A 75 -22.29 9.57 -4.92
CA MET A 75 -22.97 9.50 -6.21
C MET A 75 -22.89 10.78 -7.03
N ASN A 76 -22.76 10.63 -8.35
CA ASN A 76 -22.73 11.73 -9.33
C ASN A 76 -21.61 12.77 -9.07
N CYS A 77 -20.48 12.34 -8.52
CA CYS A 77 -19.35 13.21 -8.18
C CYS A 77 -18.20 13.10 -9.20
N GLN A 78 -17.39 14.16 -9.28
CA GLN A 78 -16.16 14.20 -10.07
C GLN A 78 -14.98 14.50 -9.15
N PHE A 79 -13.99 13.62 -9.15
CA PHE A 79 -12.76 13.76 -8.40
C PHE A 79 -11.56 13.80 -9.33
N VAL A 80 -10.61 14.67 -8.99
CA VAL A 80 -9.25 14.58 -9.51
C VAL A 80 -8.61 13.36 -8.85
N ASN A 81 -8.43 13.39 -7.53
CA ASN A 81 -7.83 12.27 -6.79
C ASN A 81 -8.71 11.84 -5.64
N ILE A 82 -9.01 10.55 -5.57
CA ILE A 82 -9.60 9.96 -4.38
C ILE A 82 -8.82 8.71 -3.98
N ILE A 83 -8.51 8.61 -2.69
CA ILE A 83 -7.93 7.41 -2.11
C ILE A 83 -8.83 6.94 -0.99
N VAL A 84 -9.19 5.65 -1.02
CA VAL A 84 -9.80 4.94 0.10
C VAL A 84 -8.75 4.01 0.69
N ASP A 85 -8.35 4.28 1.93
CA ASP A 85 -7.29 3.54 2.63
C ASP A 85 -7.81 2.89 3.91
N THR A 86 -7.71 1.56 3.97
CA THR A 86 -8.15 0.77 5.11
C THR A 86 -9.64 1.03 5.41
N CYS A 87 -10.44 1.11 4.35
CA CYS A 87 -11.88 1.40 4.40
C CYS A 87 -12.73 0.20 4.04
N GLN A 88 -13.99 0.22 4.45
CA GLN A 88 -15.00 -0.77 4.05
C GLN A 88 -16.34 -0.13 3.73
N ASN A 89 -17.15 -0.83 2.92
CA ASN A 89 -18.56 -0.52 2.68
C ASN A 89 -18.81 0.84 1.99
N ILE A 90 -17.90 1.27 1.12
CA ILE A 90 -18.05 2.49 0.33
C ILE A 90 -18.55 2.13 -1.07
N THR A 91 -19.62 2.81 -1.50
CA THR A 91 -20.16 2.73 -2.85
C THR A 91 -19.89 4.03 -3.59
N PHE A 92 -19.40 3.91 -4.82
CA PHE A 92 -19.28 4.98 -5.79
C PHE A 92 -20.24 4.72 -6.94
N ASP A 93 -21.22 5.58 -7.17
CA ASP A 93 -22.22 5.41 -8.23
C ASP A 93 -22.21 6.58 -9.22
N LYS A 94 -21.99 6.28 -10.50
CA LYS A 94 -21.95 7.28 -11.59
C LYS A 94 -20.94 8.40 -11.35
N CYS A 95 -19.79 8.05 -10.80
CA CYS A 95 -18.72 8.99 -10.50
C CYS A 95 -17.66 9.04 -11.63
N SER A 96 -16.85 10.09 -11.63
CA SER A 96 -15.68 10.20 -12.50
C SER A 96 -14.42 10.49 -11.69
N PHE A 97 -13.34 9.81 -12.05
CA PHE A 97 -12.05 9.86 -11.34
C PHE A 97 -10.91 10.02 -12.33
N GLU A 98 -10.05 11.02 -12.10
CA GLU A 98 -8.73 11.00 -12.74
C GLU A 98 -7.87 9.90 -12.09
N ILE A 99 -7.83 9.86 -10.76
CA ILE A 99 -7.15 8.81 -9.98
C ILE A 99 -8.08 8.25 -8.91
N LEU A 100 -8.28 6.94 -8.90
CA LEU A 100 -8.94 6.18 -7.84
C LEU A 100 -7.95 5.18 -7.23
N GLY A 101 -7.57 5.42 -5.98
CA GLY A 101 -6.73 4.52 -5.18
C GLY A 101 -7.55 3.75 -4.17
N ILE A 102 -7.39 2.42 -4.13
CA ILE A 102 -8.01 1.53 -3.15
C ILE A 102 -6.91 0.74 -2.46
N LEU A 103 -6.68 1.02 -1.18
CA LEU A 103 -5.56 0.50 -0.39
C LEU A 103 -6.08 -0.16 0.87
N GLY A 104 -5.62 -1.38 1.18
CA GLY A 104 -6.03 -2.09 2.40
C GLY A 104 -7.55 -2.24 2.60
N SER A 105 -8.36 -2.04 1.57
CA SER A 105 -9.81 -1.83 1.68
C SER A 105 -10.61 -3.03 1.19
N SER A 106 -11.86 -3.15 1.62
CA SER A 106 -12.75 -4.22 1.19
C SER A 106 -14.20 -3.78 1.03
N ASN A 107 -15.00 -4.56 0.29
CA ASN A 107 -16.41 -4.25 0.03
C ASN A 107 -16.61 -2.85 -0.58
N ILE A 108 -15.64 -2.38 -1.39
CA ILE A 108 -15.78 -1.17 -2.17
C ILE A 108 -16.53 -1.51 -3.44
N LEU A 109 -17.63 -0.80 -3.70
CA LEU A 109 -18.46 -0.97 -4.88
C LEU A 109 -18.29 0.26 -5.78
N VAL A 110 -18.02 0.05 -7.05
CA VAL A 110 -17.92 1.12 -8.05
C VAL A 110 -18.84 0.78 -9.22
N ASN A 111 -19.88 1.58 -9.43
CA ASN A 111 -20.90 1.34 -10.43
C ASN A 111 -20.90 2.46 -11.48
N GLN A 112 -21.02 2.09 -12.75
CA GLN A 112 -21.29 3.00 -13.88
C GLN A 112 -20.36 4.22 -13.91
N SER A 113 -19.11 4.04 -13.49
CA SER A 113 -18.16 5.13 -13.27
C SER A 113 -17.04 5.14 -14.29
N SER A 114 -16.44 6.32 -14.52
CA SER A 114 -15.28 6.50 -15.39
C SER A 114 -14.02 6.71 -14.57
N ILE A 115 -12.99 5.90 -14.78
CA ILE A 115 -11.73 5.93 -14.04
C ILE A 115 -10.56 6.02 -15.02
N SER A 116 -9.83 7.14 -15.00
CA SER A 116 -8.64 7.29 -15.83
C SER A 116 -7.49 6.43 -15.33
N LEU A 117 -7.19 6.44 -14.02
CA LEU A 117 -6.17 5.59 -13.41
C LEU A 117 -6.71 4.90 -12.16
N LEU A 118 -6.79 3.56 -12.20
CA LEU A 118 -7.21 2.72 -11.08
C LEU A 118 -6.01 2.05 -10.43
N GLY A 119 -5.77 2.34 -9.16
CA GLY A 119 -4.75 1.67 -8.35
C GLY A 119 -5.36 0.84 -7.23
N ILE A 120 -5.18 -0.48 -7.26
CA ILE A 120 -5.64 -1.34 -6.16
C ILE A 120 -4.44 -2.04 -5.51
N GLY A 121 -4.27 -1.86 -4.21
CA GLY A 121 -3.19 -2.48 -3.42
C GLY A 121 -3.72 -3.14 -2.16
N GLN A 122 -3.36 -4.40 -1.92
CA GLN A 122 -3.69 -5.13 -0.66
C GLN A 122 -5.18 -5.05 -0.27
N SER A 123 -6.08 -5.00 -1.25
CA SER A 123 -7.51 -4.75 -1.08
C SER A 123 -8.31 -5.89 -1.70
N SER A 124 -9.37 -6.35 -1.05
CA SER A 124 -10.07 -7.58 -1.45
C SER A 124 -11.59 -7.41 -1.46
N ASN A 125 -12.29 -8.24 -2.23
CA ASN A 125 -13.77 -8.25 -2.32
C ASN A 125 -14.35 -6.90 -2.76
N ASN A 126 -13.66 -6.22 -3.69
CA ASN A 126 -14.16 -4.99 -4.30
C ASN A 126 -14.83 -5.33 -5.64
N HIS A 127 -15.90 -4.61 -5.97
CA HIS A 127 -16.71 -4.87 -7.15
C HIS A 127 -16.78 -3.62 -8.03
N PHE A 128 -16.50 -3.81 -9.32
CA PHE A 128 -16.58 -2.78 -10.34
C PHE A 128 -17.59 -3.24 -11.38
N ASN A 129 -18.68 -2.49 -11.54
CA ASN A 129 -19.79 -2.84 -12.42
C ASN A 129 -19.98 -1.76 -13.49
N GLU A 130 -19.90 -2.15 -14.76
CA GLU A 130 -20.16 -1.25 -15.90
C GLU A 130 -19.25 -0.01 -15.92
N CYS A 131 -18.02 -0.13 -15.39
CA CYS A 131 -17.06 0.98 -15.35
C CYS A 131 -16.24 1.08 -16.64
N THR A 132 -15.78 2.30 -16.96
CA THR A 132 -14.75 2.52 -17.99
C THR A 132 -13.42 2.79 -17.29
N ILE A 133 -12.42 1.95 -17.53
CA ILE A 133 -11.10 2.05 -16.88
C ILE A 133 -10.02 2.23 -17.96
N THR A 134 -9.41 3.41 -18.00
CA THR A 134 -8.38 3.73 -19.00
C THR A 134 -7.06 3.06 -18.66
N GLU A 135 -6.54 3.28 -17.46
CA GLU A 135 -5.28 2.74 -16.95
C GLU A 135 -5.46 2.14 -15.55
N GLY A 136 -4.60 1.20 -15.17
CA GLY A 136 -4.60 0.72 -13.80
C GLY A 136 -3.80 -0.54 -13.54
N PHE A 137 -3.75 -0.89 -12.27
CA PHE A 137 -3.05 -2.06 -11.76
C PHE A 137 -3.79 -2.67 -10.57
N ASN A 138 -3.64 -3.98 -10.38
CA ASN A 138 -4.23 -4.72 -9.28
C ASN A 138 -3.17 -5.56 -8.57
N LEU A 139 -2.59 -5.02 -7.51
CA LEU A 139 -1.47 -5.63 -6.80
C LEU A 139 -1.97 -6.55 -5.67
N ASN A 140 -1.75 -7.85 -5.87
CA ASN A 140 -1.93 -8.91 -4.86
C ASN A 140 -3.38 -9.17 -4.42
N ASN A 141 -4.36 -9.01 -5.31
CA ASN A 141 -5.77 -9.11 -4.93
C ASN A 141 -6.56 -10.04 -5.86
N LYS A 142 -6.83 -11.26 -5.37
CA LYS A 142 -7.49 -12.32 -6.14
C LYS A 142 -9.02 -12.26 -6.14
N SER A 143 -9.65 -11.41 -5.33
CA SER A 143 -11.11 -11.40 -5.15
C SER A 143 -11.82 -10.14 -5.63
N ASN A 144 -11.15 -9.24 -6.35
CA ASN A 144 -11.81 -8.09 -6.94
C ASN A 144 -12.50 -8.50 -8.25
N VAL A 145 -13.76 -8.10 -8.44
CA VAL A 145 -14.58 -8.47 -9.60
C VAL A 145 -14.79 -7.25 -10.49
N PHE A 146 -14.62 -7.43 -11.80
CA PHE A 146 -14.83 -6.40 -12.82
C PHE A 146 -15.91 -6.85 -13.81
N ALA A 147 -17.17 -6.70 -13.44
CA ALA A 147 -18.32 -7.11 -14.24
C ALA A 147 -18.70 -6.00 -15.24
N GLY A 148 -18.83 -6.33 -16.53
CA GLY A 148 -19.23 -5.36 -17.55
C GLY A 148 -18.28 -4.17 -17.76
N CYS A 149 -17.08 -4.20 -17.17
CA CYS A 149 -16.12 -3.10 -17.28
C CYS A 149 -15.41 -3.09 -18.63
N VAL A 150 -15.23 -1.89 -19.18
CA VAL A 150 -14.46 -1.64 -20.40
C VAL A 150 -13.06 -1.19 -20.02
N PHE A 151 -12.05 -1.91 -20.50
CA PHE A 151 -10.64 -1.58 -20.29
C PHE A 151 -9.97 -1.14 -21.59
N ASN A 152 -9.05 -0.19 -21.51
CA ASN A 152 -8.07 0.00 -22.59
C ASN A 152 -7.24 -1.29 -22.80
N LYS A 153 -6.90 -1.60 -24.06
CA LYS A 153 -6.13 -2.80 -24.46
C LYS A 153 -4.85 -2.99 -23.64
N LYS A 154 -4.14 -1.92 -23.29
CA LYS A 154 -2.89 -1.97 -22.50
C LYS A 154 -3.15 -2.43 -21.06
N SER A 155 -4.17 -1.87 -20.43
CA SER A 155 -4.53 -2.07 -19.02
C SER A 155 -5.15 -3.44 -18.76
N ARG A 156 -5.93 -3.95 -19.73
CA ARG A 156 -6.48 -5.31 -19.69
C ARG A 156 -5.41 -6.37 -19.42
N ARG A 157 -4.21 -6.21 -20.01
CA ARG A 157 -3.10 -7.15 -19.80
C ARG A 157 -2.55 -7.14 -18.37
N ILE A 158 -2.63 -6.00 -17.68
CA ILE A 158 -2.13 -5.82 -16.30
C ILE A 158 -3.13 -6.36 -15.29
N PHE A 159 -4.44 -6.20 -15.53
CA PHE A 159 -5.49 -6.77 -14.67
C PHE A 159 -5.70 -8.27 -14.89
N GLN A 160 -5.49 -8.78 -16.11
CA GLN A 160 -5.69 -10.20 -16.44
C GLN A 160 -4.46 -11.08 -16.25
N LYS A 161 -3.25 -10.53 -16.38
CA LYS A 161 -2.11 -11.23 -15.77
C LYS A 161 -2.35 -11.09 -14.27
N ASP A 162 -2.64 -12.21 -13.61
CA ASP A 162 -2.18 -12.40 -12.23
C ASP A 162 -0.83 -11.70 -12.16
N PHE A 163 -0.74 -10.64 -11.36
CA PHE A 163 0.47 -9.85 -11.22
C PHE A 163 1.48 -10.77 -10.55
N ASN A 164 2.02 -11.66 -11.39
CA ASN A 164 2.93 -12.72 -11.03
C ASN A 164 4.09 -11.96 -10.44
N LEU A 165 4.55 -12.43 -9.29
CA LEU A 165 5.64 -11.86 -8.52
C LEU A 165 6.80 -11.36 -9.38
N LYS A 166 7.01 -11.91 -10.59
CA LYS A 166 7.89 -11.42 -11.65
C LYS A 166 7.92 -9.92 -11.90
N LEU A 167 6.79 -9.19 -12.02
CA LEU A 167 6.87 -7.74 -12.29
C LEU A 167 7.32 -6.97 -11.04
N PHE A 168 6.85 -7.39 -9.86
CA PHE A 168 7.38 -6.88 -8.59
C PHE A 168 8.86 -7.27 -8.41
N GLN A 169 9.30 -8.45 -8.87
CA GLN A 169 10.70 -8.87 -8.90
C GLN A 169 11.53 -8.03 -9.87
N GLU A 170 10.99 -7.66 -11.03
CA GLU A 170 11.65 -6.76 -12.00
C GLU A 170 11.79 -5.34 -11.44
N ILE A 171 10.75 -4.80 -10.80
CA ILE A 171 10.83 -3.45 -10.21
C ILE A 171 11.62 -3.46 -8.90
N SER A 172 11.47 -4.49 -8.06
CA SER A 172 12.37 -4.72 -6.92
C SER A 172 13.78 -5.02 -7.39
N GLY A 173 14.04 -5.38 -8.64
CA GLY A 173 15.36 -5.49 -9.25
C GLY A 173 16.15 -4.18 -9.23
N TRP A 174 15.49 -3.02 -9.01
CA TRP A 174 16.16 -1.76 -8.69
C TRP A 174 16.84 -1.79 -7.31
N PHE A 175 16.24 -2.46 -6.33
CA PHE A 175 16.96 -3.00 -5.18
C PHE A 175 17.53 -4.34 -5.57
N ASN A 176 18.67 -4.37 -6.26
CA ASN A 176 19.37 -5.61 -6.62
C ASN A 176 19.71 -6.43 -5.36
N LEU A 177 18.72 -7.11 -4.76
CA LEU A 177 18.83 -8.02 -3.65
C LEU A 177 19.87 -9.10 -3.98
N PRO A 178 19.95 -9.62 -5.22
CA PRO A 178 21.04 -10.53 -5.59
C PRO A 178 22.43 -9.89 -5.56
N LYS A 179 22.58 -8.61 -5.90
CA LYS A 179 23.89 -7.92 -5.80
C LYS A 179 24.23 -7.60 -4.35
N VAL A 180 23.27 -7.14 -3.54
CA VAL A 180 23.47 -6.87 -2.11
C VAL A 180 23.78 -8.18 -1.36
N ILE A 181 23.07 -9.27 -1.65
CA ILE A 181 23.34 -10.61 -1.09
C ILE A 181 24.69 -11.14 -1.57
N LYS A 182 25.08 -10.92 -2.84
CA LYS A 182 26.43 -11.27 -3.33
C LYS A 182 27.54 -10.43 -2.71
N GLN A 183 27.25 -9.19 -2.32
CA GLN A 183 28.21 -8.28 -1.68
C GLN A 183 28.28 -8.44 -0.16
N LEU A 184 27.24 -9.01 0.46
CA LEU A 184 27.18 -9.32 1.89
C LEU A 184 28.42 -10.07 2.41
N PRO A 185 28.93 -11.14 1.77
CA PRO A 185 30.15 -11.79 2.23
C PRO A 185 31.38 -10.89 2.18
N TYR A 186 31.50 -10.01 1.18
CA TYR A 186 32.63 -9.07 1.10
C TYR A 186 32.57 -7.98 2.16
N ALA A 187 31.36 -7.49 2.49
CA ALA A 187 31.16 -6.55 3.59
C ALA A 187 31.49 -7.19 4.94
N ILE A 188 31.10 -8.46 5.14
CA ILE A 188 31.44 -9.24 6.34
C ILE A 188 32.97 -9.42 6.45
N ILE A 189 33.65 -9.76 5.35
CA ILE A 189 35.11 -9.93 5.32
C ILE A 189 35.82 -8.60 5.59
N ALA A 190 35.45 -7.52 4.90
CA ALA A 190 36.05 -6.21 5.10
C ALA A 190 35.87 -5.72 6.55
N TYR A 191 34.69 -5.93 7.13
CA TYR A 191 34.43 -5.62 8.53
C TYR A 191 35.27 -6.48 9.48
N ALA A 192 35.44 -7.77 9.20
CA ALA A 192 36.30 -8.66 9.98
C ALA A 192 37.78 -8.22 9.93
N ILE A 193 38.25 -7.71 8.79
CA ILE A 193 39.62 -7.20 8.64
C ILE A 193 39.81 -5.90 9.44
N ILE A 194 38.89 -4.93 9.29
CA ILE A 194 38.90 -3.67 10.07
C ILE A 194 38.87 -4.00 11.58
N PHE A 195 38.09 -5.01 11.96
CA PHE A 195 38.01 -5.50 13.31
C PHE A 195 39.33 -6.04 13.86
N VAL A 196 40.04 -6.92 13.12
CA VAL A 196 41.35 -7.46 13.55
C VAL A 196 42.35 -6.33 13.78
N VAL A 197 42.36 -5.33 12.89
CA VAL A 197 43.23 -4.15 13.04
C VAL A 197 42.88 -3.36 14.30
N PHE A 198 41.60 -3.11 14.56
CA PHE A 198 41.16 -2.35 15.73
C PHE A 198 41.46 -3.10 17.04
N PHE A 199 41.28 -4.43 17.06
CA PHE A 199 41.58 -5.29 18.22
C PHE A 199 43.07 -5.29 18.58
N LEU A 200 43.93 -5.38 17.57
CA LEU A 200 45.39 -5.30 17.77
C LEU A 200 45.83 -3.93 18.30
N LEU A 201 45.12 -2.86 17.93
CA LEU A 201 45.43 -1.48 18.35
C LEU A 201 44.89 -1.13 19.75
N SER A 202 43.76 -1.69 20.17
CA SER A 202 43.09 -1.29 21.42
C SER A 202 43.68 -1.92 22.68
N GLY A 203 44.62 -2.86 22.56
CA GLY A 203 45.10 -3.69 23.67
C GLY A 203 43.99 -4.56 24.28
N LEU A 204 44.34 -5.50 25.16
CA LEU A 204 43.41 -6.38 25.89
C LEU A 204 42.62 -5.59 26.94
N ASN A 205 41.75 -4.68 26.50
CA ASN A 205 40.85 -3.95 27.38
C ASN A 205 39.62 -4.81 27.64
N SER A 206 39.44 -5.25 28.89
CA SER A 206 38.39 -6.19 29.29
C SER A 206 36.97 -5.69 29.00
N ILE A 207 36.76 -4.36 28.98
CA ILE A 207 35.47 -3.74 28.62
C ILE A 207 35.14 -3.95 27.14
N LEU A 208 36.13 -3.88 26.25
CA LEU A 208 35.95 -4.16 24.84
C LEU A 208 35.57 -5.63 24.64
N LEU A 209 36.17 -6.56 25.39
CA LEU A 209 35.88 -7.99 25.31
C LEU A 209 34.41 -8.35 25.62
N ILE A 210 33.78 -7.66 26.59
CA ILE A 210 32.37 -7.90 26.94
C ILE A 210 31.44 -7.44 25.81
N HIS A 211 31.69 -6.26 25.24
CA HIS A 211 30.95 -5.77 24.08
C HIS A 211 31.11 -6.71 22.87
N TRP A 212 32.28 -7.35 22.75
CA TRP A 212 32.55 -8.37 21.73
C TRP A 212 31.69 -9.63 21.87
N ILE A 213 31.60 -10.18 23.07
CA ILE A 213 30.78 -11.37 23.32
C ILE A 213 29.30 -11.07 23.03
N ALA A 214 28.82 -9.88 23.43
CA ALA A 214 27.46 -9.44 23.14
C ALA A 214 27.20 -9.29 21.63
N PHE A 215 28.14 -8.70 20.88
CA PHE A 215 28.02 -8.52 19.44
C PHE A 215 28.06 -9.84 18.67
N ILE A 216 28.97 -10.76 19.02
CA ILE A 216 29.03 -12.10 18.42
C ILE A 216 27.73 -12.86 18.68
N GLY A 217 27.19 -12.79 19.90
CA GLY A 217 25.89 -13.37 20.24
C GLY A 217 24.76 -12.84 19.36
N LEU A 218 24.70 -11.52 19.16
CA LEU A 218 23.73 -10.88 18.27
C LEU A 218 23.89 -11.36 16.82
N LEU A 219 25.12 -11.40 16.31
CA LEU A 219 25.42 -11.81 14.93
C LEU A 219 25.03 -13.26 14.67
N LEU A 220 25.37 -14.17 15.58
CA LEU A 220 24.97 -15.58 15.50
C LEU A 220 23.45 -15.74 15.55
N GLY A 221 22.77 -14.94 16.38
CA GLY A 221 21.31 -14.89 16.41
C GLY A 221 20.70 -14.48 15.06
N LEU A 222 21.23 -13.43 14.42
CA LEU A 222 20.79 -12.98 13.11
C LEU A 222 21.04 -14.04 12.01
N ILE A 223 22.19 -14.71 12.04
CA ILE A 223 22.51 -15.81 11.12
C ILE A 223 21.52 -16.97 11.31
N ALA A 224 21.22 -17.35 12.55
CA ALA A 224 20.27 -18.42 12.84
C ALA A 224 18.86 -18.08 12.33
N VAL A 225 18.38 -16.84 12.56
CA VAL A 225 17.11 -16.36 12.03
C VAL A 225 17.09 -16.39 10.50
N TYR A 226 18.16 -15.94 9.85
CA TYR A 226 18.28 -15.98 8.39
C TYR A 226 18.20 -17.42 7.86
N LEU A 227 18.97 -18.35 8.44
CA LEU A 227 18.97 -19.76 8.03
C LEU A 227 17.59 -20.40 8.24
N PHE A 228 16.90 -20.08 9.34
CA PHE A 228 15.54 -20.54 9.61
C PHE A 228 14.55 -20.04 8.54
N LEU A 229 14.58 -18.75 8.23
CA LEU A 229 13.74 -18.16 7.18
C LEU A 229 14.04 -18.75 5.80
N ALA A 230 15.32 -18.92 5.47
CA ALA A 230 15.76 -19.51 4.20
C ALA A 230 15.32 -20.97 4.05
N ARG A 231 15.32 -21.76 5.13
CA ARG A 231 14.83 -23.14 5.13
C ARG A 231 13.32 -23.20 4.87
N ASN A 232 12.55 -22.35 5.55
CA ASN A 232 11.09 -22.31 5.41
C ASN A 232 10.62 -21.74 4.06
N ALA A 233 11.45 -20.95 3.39
CA ALA A 233 11.17 -20.45 2.05
C ALA A 233 11.32 -21.53 0.96
N LYS A 234 12.03 -22.64 1.23
CA LYS A 234 12.19 -23.75 0.28
C LYS A 234 11.12 -24.84 0.41
N THR A 235 10.35 -24.84 1.49
CA THR A 235 9.32 -25.84 1.78
C THR A 235 7.90 -25.38 1.42
N LYS A 236 7.76 -24.18 0.82
CA LYS A 236 6.53 -23.64 0.24
C LYS A 236 6.70 -23.51 -1.27
#